data_AF-A0A9P4I0J9-F1
#
_entry.id   AF-A0A9P4I0J9-F1
#
_cell.length_a   1.000
_cell.length_b   1.000
_cell.length_c   1.000
_cell.angle_alpha   90.00
_cell.angle_beta   90.00
_cell.angle_gamma   90.00
#
_symmetry.space_group_name_H-M   'P 1'
#
loop_
_entity.id
_entity.type
_entity.pdbx_description
1 polymer ?
#
loop_
_entity_poly.entity_id
_entity_poly.type
_entity_poly.pdbx_seq_one_letter_code
_entity_poly.pdbx_strand_id
1 'polypeptide(L)'
;MVEVLQVPDASDGNAGHRPDPHAGYFRIAFPENYLIFLGECWARHTGTYNPGRKYTLDRLPPGYVVYAKNRANSKHVDKYLYGHPAGSNKAYRSVNEFLPHFLHLMDFGGDDSAGCSCRFCGRSASTARSASTSKKRKTTHMATNHPVRPIDLTGQMDDPGKPRDVALSSLRTDEEGTPDIYRNLIDNLKRYGYVDQPIKETMSLDWRAENEVLPSQLDQYRQQEQWIPRLGEIVLYNKQRKERTGHPNFEAGVVTQVPTEKLNIYDAYTETPKQSNVTHSGFRVEPLPDPNGTDKALSKQHKYLPMRQIRPFIFWKEYLKKIPEEEWHPTIKNALTAMSTFTLIRKEHFKGRWPSASITCGGIYIGSELILPGDVVRLTPQTRHGTVVDCLQITSIKLTLSNLDTASDDDYDRAHPYSSTVHITGKGYTCDVLRGHTKFPLRASSYPTILANYADEWWSLHEPDKSIRIPFHRVMGRLFEGVVMVTWLPQDLRKDEPQPKLRHGIRGLEDARNYSVNNYIKCIAYAGKCWFWADTRAEALDVETINDHKVGSWDETLEQERNKAQERKLIKILEG
;
A
#
# COMPACT_ATOMS: atom_id res chain seq x y z
N MET A 1 28.68 -15.11 -15.31
CA MET A 1 30.10 -14.79 -15.55
C MET A 1 30.49 -13.71 -14.55
N VAL A 2 31.59 -13.89 -13.81
CA VAL A 2 32.08 -12.93 -12.79
C VAL A 2 33.25 -12.15 -13.41
N GLU A 3 33.19 -10.83 -13.32
CA GLU A 3 34.20 -9.91 -13.83
C GLU A 3 34.94 -9.29 -12.63
N VAL A 4 36.27 -9.41 -12.61
CA VAL A 4 37.12 -8.92 -11.53
C VAL A 4 37.75 -7.60 -11.95
N LEU A 5 37.34 -6.52 -11.30
CA LEU A 5 37.86 -5.17 -11.54
C LEU A 5 39.16 -4.97 -10.75
N GLN A 6 40.20 -4.49 -11.43
CA GLN A 6 41.52 -4.26 -10.84
C GLN A 6 41.57 -2.89 -10.18
N VAL A 7 41.73 -2.84 -8.87
CA VAL A 7 41.87 -1.59 -8.11
C VAL A 7 43.28 -1.02 -8.32
N PRO A 8 43.43 0.27 -8.70
CA PRO A 8 44.73 0.92 -8.85
C PRO A 8 45.55 0.92 -7.56
N ASP A 9 46.87 1.03 -7.67
CA ASP A 9 47.76 1.16 -6.50
C ASP A 9 47.65 2.53 -5.81
N ALA A 10 47.10 3.54 -6.49
CA ALA A 10 46.88 4.87 -5.94
C ALA A 10 45.76 4.84 -4.88
N SER A 11 46.07 5.24 -3.64
CA SER A 11 45.15 5.25 -2.50
C SER A 11 45.66 6.20 -1.42
N ASP A 12 44.73 6.86 -0.72
CA ASP A 12 45.02 7.68 0.46
C ASP A 12 45.07 6.86 1.76
N GLY A 13 44.85 5.54 1.69
CA GLY A 13 44.76 4.68 2.85
C GLY A 13 46.04 4.62 3.69
N ASN A 14 45.91 4.90 4.99
CA ASN A 14 47.00 4.79 5.96
C ASN A 14 46.95 3.44 6.69
N ALA A 15 48.00 2.62 6.52
CA ALA A 15 48.09 1.30 7.13
C ALA A 15 48.23 1.30 8.67
N GLY A 16 48.63 2.42 9.27
CA GLY A 16 48.70 2.61 10.72
C GLY A 16 47.36 2.98 11.37
N HIS A 17 46.33 3.32 10.59
CA HIS A 17 45.01 3.60 11.12
C HIS A 17 44.23 2.31 11.30
N ARG A 18 44.29 1.76 12.52
CA ARG A 18 43.72 0.48 12.92
C ARG A 18 42.95 0.64 14.24
N PRO A 19 41.98 -0.24 14.55
CA PRO A 19 41.33 -0.23 15.84
C PRO A 19 42.35 -0.51 16.96
N ASP A 20 42.02 -0.09 18.18
CA ASP A 20 42.75 -0.45 19.39
C ASP A 20 42.87 -1.99 19.50
N PRO A 21 44.09 -2.55 19.56
CA PRO A 21 44.32 -3.99 19.71
C PRO A 21 43.62 -4.61 20.93
N HIS A 22 43.37 -3.82 21.98
CA HIS A 22 42.73 -4.30 23.21
C HIS A 22 41.20 -4.19 23.18
N ALA A 23 40.60 -3.65 22.12
CA ALA A 23 39.16 -3.39 22.05
C ALA A 23 38.32 -4.55 21.46
N GLY A 24 38.91 -5.74 21.29
CA GLY A 24 38.21 -6.96 20.86
C GLY A 24 37.84 -7.01 19.38
N TYR A 25 38.59 -6.29 18.53
CA TYR A 25 38.43 -6.34 17.08
C TYR A 25 39.27 -7.46 16.48
N PHE A 26 38.73 -8.17 15.49
CA PHE A 26 39.45 -9.14 14.68
C PHE A 26 39.43 -8.74 13.21
N ARG A 27 40.55 -8.93 12.51
CA ARG A 27 40.69 -8.56 11.10
C ARG A 27 39.92 -9.54 10.22
N ILE A 28 39.17 -9.03 9.24
CA ILE A 28 38.59 -9.85 8.18
C ILE A 28 39.64 -10.00 7.08
N ALA A 29 40.14 -11.22 6.88
CA ALA A 29 41.17 -11.50 5.88
C ALA A 29 40.67 -11.26 4.45
N PHE A 30 39.43 -11.65 4.16
CA PHE A 30 38.81 -11.50 2.85
C PHE A 30 37.41 -10.86 2.97
N PRO A 31 37.27 -9.53 2.80
CA PRO A 31 36.01 -8.82 2.96
C PRO A 31 35.15 -8.90 1.68
N GLU A 32 34.79 -10.12 1.25
CA GLU A 32 34.12 -10.39 -0.04
C GLU A 32 32.90 -9.51 -0.29
N ASN A 33 32.03 -9.32 0.72
CA ASN A 33 30.84 -8.47 0.57
C ASN A 33 31.19 -7.00 0.26
N TYR A 34 32.34 -6.50 0.71
CA TYR A 34 32.81 -5.15 0.37
C TYR A 34 33.33 -5.13 -1.06
N LEU A 35 34.09 -6.13 -1.48
CA LEU A 35 34.67 -6.22 -2.83
C LEU A 35 33.58 -6.36 -3.91
N ILE A 36 32.56 -7.19 -3.68
CA ILE A 36 31.43 -7.35 -4.61
C ILE A 36 30.63 -6.06 -4.70
N PHE A 37 30.24 -5.50 -3.55
CA PHE A 37 29.41 -4.30 -3.53
C PHE A 37 30.10 -3.10 -4.19
N LEU A 38 31.38 -2.85 -3.85
CA LEU A 38 32.15 -1.77 -4.45
C LEU A 38 32.41 -2.03 -5.94
N GLY A 39 32.66 -3.28 -6.33
CA GLY A 39 32.85 -3.66 -7.74
C GLY A 39 31.62 -3.40 -8.60
N GLU A 40 30.43 -3.78 -8.13
CA GLU A 40 29.18 -3.48 -8.83
C GLU A 40 28.89 -1.97 -8.91
N CYS A 41 29.11 -1.24 -7.82
CA CYS A 41 28.92 0.21 -7.81
C CYS A 41 29.92 0.90 -8.75
N TRP A 42 31.17 0.44 -8.80
CA TRP A 42 32.19 1.01 -9.68
C TRP A 42 31.92 0.73 -11.16
N ALA A 43 31.48 -0.48 -11.50
CA ALA A 43 31.06 -0.81 -12.86
C ALA A 43 29.91 0.09 -13.33
N ARG A 44 28.96 0.41 -12.44
CA ARG A 44 27.86 1.34 -12.74
C ARG A 44 28.34 2.78 -12.88
N HIS A 45 29.22 3.23 -11.97
CA HIS A 45 29.81 4.56 -12.00
C HIS A 45 30.58 4.84 -13.29
N THR A 46 31.31 3.84 -13.78
CA THR A 46 32.09 3.93 -15.03
C THR A 46 31.28 3.61 -16.30
N GLY A 47 30.00 3.24 -16.18
CA GLY A 47 29.15 2.87 -17.31
C GLY A 47 29.50 1.52 -17.96
N THR A 48 30.32 0.68 -17.31
CA THR A 48 30.73 -0.65 -17.80
C THR A 48 29.82 -1.79 -17.32
N TYR A 49 28.76 -1.45 -16.58
CA TYR A 49 27.82 -2.41 -16.02
C TYR A 49 26.94 -3.08 -17.08
N ASN A 50 26.98 -4.42 -17.13
CA ASN A 50 26.16 -5.25 -18.00
C ASN A 50 25.17 -6.11 -17.17
N PRO A 51 23.86 -6.01 -17.44
CA PRO A 51 22.86 -6.88 -16.82
C PRO A 51 23.18 -8.37 -17.03
N GLY A 52 23.19 -9.16 -15.96
CA GLY A 52 23.51 -10.60 -16.00
C GLY A 52 24.99 -10.96 -15.74
N ARG A 53 25.89 -9.98 -15.64
CA ARG A 53 27.26 -10.18 -15.11
C ARG A 53 27.35 -9.75 -13.65
N LYS A 54 28.23 -10.43 -12.89
CA LYS A 54 28.57 -10.06 -11.51
C LYS A 54 29.92 -9.39 -11.50
N TYR A 55 30.09 -8.33 -10.69
CA TYR A 55 31.33 -7.58 -10.59
C TYR A 55 31.91 -7.69 -9.19
N THR A 56 33.23 -7.84 -9.08
CA THR A 56 33.94 -7.81 -7.80
C THR A 56 35.27 -7.10 -7.95
N LEU A 57 35.75 -6.43 -6.91
CA LEU A 57 37.13 -5.95 -6.85
C LEU A 57 38.10 -7.10 -6.60
N ASP A 58 39.32 -6.99 -7.10
CA ASP A 58 40.44 -7.87 -6.76
C ASP A 58 40.91 -7.67 -5.31
N ARG A 59 40.87 -6.42 -4.81
CA ARG A 59 41.25 -6.03 -3.44
C ARG A 59 40.57 -4.72 -3.01
N LEU A 60 40.70 -4.37 -1.73
CA LEU A 60 40.40 -3.00 -1.28
C LEU A 60 41.55 -2.05 -1.67
N PRO A 61 41.31 -0.73 -1.77
CA PRO A 61 42.38 0.23 -1.99
C PRO A 61 43.50 0.06 -0.95
N PRO A 62 44.78 0.17 -1.36
CA PRO A 62 45.91 0.03 -0.44
C PRO A 62 45.74 0.83 0.86
N GLY A 63 46.10 0.22 1.99
CA GLY A 63 45.99 0.83 3.32
C GLY A 63 44.64 0.63 4.02
N TYR A 64 43.57 0.29 3.30
CA TYR A 64 42.25 0.00 3.88
C TYR A 64 42.05 -1.46 4.27
N VAL A 65 41.47 -1.69 5.45
CA VAL A 65 41.24 -3.03 6.02
C VAL A 65 39.92 -3.07 6.79
N VAL A 66 39.18 -4.18 6.66
CA VAL A 66 37.96 -4.42 7.44
C VAL A 66 38.28 -5.18 8.73
N TYR A 67 37.76 -4.68 9.84
CA TYR A 67 37.75 -5.33 11.14
C TYR A 67 36.31 -5.63 11.55
N ALA A 68 36.13 -6.66 12.37
CA ALA A 68 34.87 -7.06 12.94
C ALA A 68 34.94 -7.05 14.47
N LYS A 69 33.80 -6.80 15.12
CA LYS A 69 33.65 -6.89 16.57
C LYS A 69 32.30 -7.49 16.93
N ASN A 70 32.31 -8.45 17.84
CA ASN A 70 31.07 -9.05 18.37
C ASN A 70 30.34 -8.04 19.26
N ARG A 71 29.03 -7.92 19.08
CA ARG A 71 28.20 -7.08 19.93
C ARG A 71 27.89 -7.79 21.25
N ALA A 72 28.01 -7.09 22.37
CA ALA A 72 27.68 -7.65 23.67
C ALA A 72 26.20 -8.12 23.69
N ASN A 73 25.96 -9.33 24.19
CA ASN A 73 24.64 -9.96 24.31
C ASN A 73 23.88 -10.12 22.98
N SER A 74 24.58 -10.26 21.85
CA SER A 74 23.97 -10.51 20.56
C SER A 74 24.83 -11.45 19.71
N LYS A 75 24.19 -12.21 18.82
CA LYS A 75 24.89 -12.95 17.75
C LYS A 75 25.34 -12.04 16.60
N HIS A 76 25.08 -10.73 16.68
CA HIS A 76 25.43 -9.75 15.67
C HIS A 76 26.93 -9.37 15.71
N VAL A 77 27.55 -9.30 14.53
CA VAL A 77 28.94 -8.90 14.34
C VAL A 77 28.99 -7.59 13.57
N ASP A 78 29.47 -6.53 14.22
CA ASP A 78 29.61 -5.21 13.60
C ASP A 78 30.92 -5.15 12.79
N LYS A 79 30.86 -4.64 11.55
CA LYS A 79 32.02 -4.52 10.65
C LYS A 79 32.41 -3.07 10.45
N TYR A 80 33.71 -2.82 10.45
CA TYR A 80 34.29 -1.48 10.42
C TYR A 80 35.47 -1.46 9.46
N LEU A 81 35.44 -0.58 8.46
CA LEU A 81 36.52 -0.40 7.51
C LEU A 81 37.40 0.78 7.96
N TYR A 82 38.65 0.45 8.28
CA TYR A 82 39.68 1.38 8.75
C TYR A 82 40.69 1.67 7.64
N GLY A 83 41.39 2.80 7.75
CA GLY A 83 42.43 3.22 6.80
C GLY A 83 42.35 4.70 6.41
N HIS A 84 41.26 5.39 6.70
CA HIS A 84 41.08 6.78 6.26
C HIS A 84 42.09 7.76 6.89
N PRO A 85 42.67 8.73 6.15
CA PRO A 85 43.66 9.70 6.67
C PRO A 85 43.24 10.52 7.89
N ALA A 86 41.94 10.71 8.10
CA ALA A 86 41.40 11.49 9.22
C ALA A 86 41.67 10.90 10.64
N GLY A 87 42.24 9.70 10.74
CA GLY A 87 42.81 9.17 11.98
C GLY A 87 42.39 7.74 12.32
N SER A 88 43.12 7.11 13.25
CA SER A 88 42.91 5.72 13.69
C SER A 88 41.54 5.44 14.31
N ASN A 89 40.90 6.43 14.93
CA ASN A 89 39.55 6.32 15.49
C ASN A 89 38.42 6.56 14.47
N LYS A 90 38.75 6.71 13.17
CA LYS A 90 37.79 7.00 12.11
C LYS A 90 37.64 5.77 11.22
N ALA A 91 36.59 4.99 11.49
CA ALA A 91 36.20 3.85 10.68
C ALA A 91 34.84 4.08 10.02
N TYR A 92 34.72 3.63 8.78
CA TYR A 92 33.45 3.49 8.10
C TYR A 92 32.72 2.28 8.69
N ARG A 93 31.49 2.49 9.15
CA ARG A 93 30.68 1.46 9.84
C ARG A 93 29.95 0.54 8.85
N SER A 94 30.05 0.82 7.56
CA SER A 94 29.52 0.00 6.48
C SER A 94 30.27 0.28 5.18
N VAL A 95 30.14 -0.62 4.21
CA VAL A 95 30.66 -0.40 2.85
C VAL A 95 30.00 0.82 2.18
N ASN A 96 28.74 1.11 2.50
CA ASN A 96 28.00 2.25 1.96
C ASN A 96 28.58 3.59 2.45
N GLU A 97 29.02 3.68 3.72
CA GLU A 97 29.69 4.89 4.20
C GLU A 97 31.05 5.10 3.51
N PHE A 98 31.71 4.02 3.08
CA PHE A 98 32.99 4.07 2.37
C PHE A 98 32.84 4.34 0.86
N LEU A 99 31.73 3.91 0.24
CA LEU A 99 31.50 4.03 -1.21
C LEU A 99 31.80 5.41 -1.82
N PRO A 100 31.31 6.55 -1.28
CA PRO A 100 31.61 7.86 -1.87
C PRO A 100 33.10 8.19 -1.84
N HIS A 101 33.81 7.73 -0.80
CA HIS A 101 35.27 7.87 -0.71
C HIS A 101 35.95 6.95 -1.72
N PHE A 102 35.50 5.71 -1.82
CA PHE A 102 36.04 4.74 -2.78
C PHE A 102 35.92 5.23 -4.23
N LEU A 103 34.74 5.72 -4.65
CA LEU A 103 34.56 6.24 -6.01
C LEU A 103 35.46 7.46 -6.27
N HIS A 104 35.59 8.36 -5.28
CA HIS A 104 36.52 9.48 -5.35
C HIS A 104 37.97 9.02 -5.50
N LEU A 105 38.39 7.96 -4.81
CA LEU A 105 39.72 7.36 -5.01
C LEU A 105 39.90 6.79 -6.41
N MET A 106 38.88 6.15 -6.98
CA MET A 106 38.96 5.59 -8.33
C MET A 106 39.03 6.68 -9.41
N ASP A 107 38.37 7.83 -9.18
CA ASP A 107 38.36 8.94 -10.12
C ASP A 107 39.60 9.86 -10.00
N PHE A 108 40.14 10.01 -8.79
CA PHE A 108 41.14 11.06 -8.48
C PHE A 108 42.43 10.57 -7.79
N GLY A 109 42.61 9.27 -7.55
CA GLY A 109 43.89 8.67 -7.12
C GLY A 109 44.34 8.94 -5.68
N GLY A 110 43.57 9.67 -4.86
CA GLY A 110 43.83 9.84 -3.42
C GLY A 110 44.65 11.06 -3.01
N ASP A 111 45.04 11.94 -3.93
CA ASP A 111 45.86 13.12 -3.62
C ASP A 111 45.05 14.36 -3.19
N ASP A 112 43.73 14.38 -3.44
CA ASP A 112 42.86 15.50 -3.08
C ASP A 112 41.59 15.03 -2.35
N SER A 113 41.27 15.67 -1.23
CA SER A 113 40.02 15.44 -0.49
C SER A 113 38.93 16.44 -0.85
N ALA A 114 39.27 17.47 -1.64
CA ALA A 114 38.34 18.45 -2.16
C ALA A 114 37.33 17.77 -3.11
N GLY A 115 36.04 18.03 -2.87
CA GLY A 115 34.95 17.43 -3.65
C GLY A 115 34.51 16.04 -3.18
N CYS A 116 35.25 15.37 -2.27
CA CYS A 116 34.82 14.08 -1.73
C CYS A 116 33.63 14.25 -0.77
N SER A 117 32.51 13.62 -1.09
CA SER A 117 31.26 13.68 -0.32
C SER A 117 31.20 12.70 0.86
N CYS A 118 32.30 11.99 1.15
CA CYS A 118 32.34 11.04 2.24
C CYS A 118 32.25 11.73 3.61
N ARG A 119 31.83 10.97 4.62
CA ARG A 119 31.61 11.46 5.99
C ARG A 119 32.85 12.11 6.63
N PHE A 120 34.05 11.75 6.20
CA PHE A 120 35.30 12.22 6.81
C PHE A 120 35.98 13.36 6.03
N CYS A 121 35.81 13.44 4.70
CA CYS A 121 36.33 14.54 3.87
C CYS A 121 35.38 15.74 3.84
N GLY A 122 34.06 15.51 3.75
CA GLY A 122 33.02 16.54 3.60
C GLY A 122 32.77 17.45 4.82
N ARG A 123 33.57 17.31 5.90
CA ARG A 123 33.57 18.22 7.06
C ARG A 123 34.90 18.95 7.20
N SER A 124 35.23 19.79 6.23
CA SER A 124 36.32 20.76 6.39
C SER A 124 36.10 22.03 5.56
N ALA A 125 35.19 22.87 6.04
CA ALA A 125 35.21 24.32 5.79
C ALA A 125 34.95 25.09 7.08
N SER A 126 35.74 24.82 8.13
CA SER A 126 35.91 25.74 9.26
C SER A 126 37.07 25.29 10.14
N THR A 127 38.31 25.64 9.77
CA THR A 127 39.41 26.05 10.67
C THR A 127 40.70 26.23 9.86
N ALA A 128 40.76 27.32 9.09
CA ALA A 128 42.05 27.92 8.79
C ALA A 128 42.49 28.75 10.01
N ARG A 129 43.72 28.49 10.43
CA ARG A 129 44.39 29.06 11.61
C ARG A 129 44.36 30.59 11.59
N SER A 130 44.06 31.19 12.74
CA SER A 130 44.63 32.47 13.13
C SER A 130 45.06 32.35 14.58
N ALA A 131 46.36 32.51 14.77
CA ALA A 131 47.01 32.50 16.07
C ALA A 131 46.72 33.82 16.79
N SER A 132 46.18 33.75 18.00
CA SER A 132 46.46 34.74 19.04
C SER A 132 46.11 34.19 20.42
N THR A 133 47.17 33.95 21.18
CA THR A 133 47.32 34.02 22.64
C THR A 133 46.18 34.71 23.41
N SER A 134 45.57 34.00 24.40
CA SER A 134 45.60 34.41 25.83
C SER A 134 44.68 33.58 26.76
N LYS A 135 45.34 32.96 27.75
CA LYS A 135 45.01 32.73 29.18
C LYS A 135 43.56 32.39 29.64
N LYS A 136 43.47 31.20 30.24
CA LYS A 136 42.89 30.82 31.56
C LYS A 136 41.66 31.58 32.08
N ARG A 137 40.57 30.84 32.37
CA ARG A 137 40.15 30.50 33.76
C ARG A 137 39.02 29.46 33.83
N LYS A 138 39.13 28.57 34.83
CA LYS A 138 38.11 27.63 35.34
C LYS A 138 37.06 28.37 36.19
N THR A 139 35.82 27.87 36.21
CA THR A 139 34.87 27.60 37.34
C THR A 139 33.42 27.55 36.80
N THR A 140 32.75 26.40 36.73
CA THR A 140 31.83 25.74 37.70
C THR A 140 30.49 26.43 37.99
N HIS A 141 29.43 25.64 37.79
CA HIS A 141 28.05 25.63 38.34
C HIS A 141 26.91 26.46 37.73
N MET A 142 26.00 25.68 37.10
CA MET A 142 24.54 25.56 37.32
C MET A 142 23.61 26.79 37.20
N ALA A 143 22.76 26.66 36.16
CA ALA A 143 21.31 26.70 36.17
C ALA A 143 20.54 28.04 36.04
N THR A 144 19.55 27.93 35.15
CA THR A 144 18.28 28.67 35.00
C THR A 144 18.21 29.86 34.04
N ASN A 145 17.07 29.85 33.34
CA ASN A 145 16.41 30.91 32.57
C ASN A 145 16.82 31.10 31.10
N HIS A 146 15.98 30.48 30.25
CA HIS A 146 15.67 30.97 28.92
C HIS A 146 15.27 32.45 28.93
N PRO A 147 15.70 33.21 27.91
CA PRO A 147 14.78 34.11 27.26
C PRO A 147 14.69 33.80 25.76
N VAL A 148 13.44 33.77 25.30
CA VAL A 148 12.99 33.90 23.93
C VAL A 148 13.49 35.23 23.34
N ARG A 149 13.93 35.21 22.07
CA ARG A 149 13.79 36.27 21.02
C ARG A 149 14.69 35.93 19.81
N PRO A 150 14.43 36.51 18.61
CA PRO A 150 13.19 36.57 17.85
C PRO A 150 13.37 35.97 16.44
N ILE A 151 12.23 35.65 15.81
CA ILE A 151 12.15 35.27 14.40
C ILE A 151 12.55 36.48 13.55
N ASP A 152 13.57 36.32 12.71
CA ASP A 152 13.86 37.26 11.62
C ASP A 152 13.28 36.69 10.32
N LEU A 153 12.21 37.36 9.87
CA LEU A 153 11.49 37.11 8.63
C LEU A 153 12.17 37.92 7.53
N THR A 154 13.12 37.32 6.83
CA THR A 154 13.49 37.77 5.48
C THR A 154 13.56 36.57 4.56
N GLY A 155 12.62 36.55 3.61
CA GLY A 155 12.42 35.45 2.68
C GLY A 155 13.48 35.40 1.60
N GLN A 156 13.97 34.19 1.34
CA GLN A 156 14.36 33.77 0.00
C GLN A 156 13.52 32.53 -0.34
N MET A 157 12.68 32.68 -1.36
CA MET A 157 11.91 31.60 -1.97
C MET A 157 12.89 30.76 -2.78
N ASP A 158 13.21 29.57 -2.30
CA ASP A 158 13.91 28.55 -3.10
C ASP A 158 12.90 27.71 -3.90
N ASP A 159 13.29 27.52 -5.16
CA ASP A 159 12.61 26.93 -6.32
C ASP A 159 11.94 25.54 -6.08
N PRO A 160 10.65 25.34 -6.42
CA PRO A 160 9.96 24.07 -6.23
C PRO A 160 10.22 23.12 -7.42
N GLY A 161 11.38 22.45 -7.46
CA GLY A 161 11.70 21.62 -8.62
C GLY A 161 12.69 20.47 -8.48
N LYS A 162 13.47 20.35 -7.40
CA LYS A 162 14.46 19.26 -7.28
C LYS A 162 14.11 18.24 -6.19
N PRO A 163 13.96 16.94 -6.52
CA PRO A 163 13.93 15.90 -5.51
C PRO A 163 15.27 15.94 -4.75
N ARG A 164 15.20 16.06 -3.42
CA ARG A 164 16.37 15.85 -2.57
C ARG A 164 16.57 14.35 -2.44
N ASP A 165 17.68 13.83 -2.93
CA ASP A 165 18.08 12.44 -2.74
C ASP A 165 18.27 12.19 -1.23
N VAL A 166 17.32 11.47 -0.64
CA VAL A 166 17.42 10.97 0.73
C VAL A 166 18.39 9.79 0.70
N ALA A 167 19.51 9.91 1.43
CA ALA A 167 20.50 8.85 1.52
C ALA A 167 19.85 7.53 2.01
N LEU A 168 19.98 6.48 1.20
CA LEU A 168 19.39 5.14 1.40
C LEU A 168 19.76 4.50 2.76
N SER A 169 20.87 4.91 3.37
CA SER A 169 21.34 4.42 4.68
C SER A 169 20.55 4.96 5.89
N SER A 170 19.62 5.90 5.66
CA SER A 170 18.75 6.47 6.69
C SER A 170 17.32 5.96 6.62
N LEU A 171 17.02 5.10 5.64
CA LEU A 171 15.72 4.49 5.47
C LEU A 171 15.59 3.33 6.44
N ARG A 172 14.53 3.36 7.25
CA ARG A 172 14.08 2.18 7.99
C ARG A 172 13.69 1.11 6.96
N THR A 173 14.09 -0.12 7.23
CA THR A 173 13.77 -1.29 6.42
C THR A 173 13.03 -2.30 7.27
N ASP A 174 12.11 -3.04 6.68
CA ASP A 174 11.44 -4.17 7.33
C ASP A 174 12.41 -5.35 7.57
N GLU A 175 11.87 -6.45 8.09
CA GLU A 175 12.61 -7.70 8.37
C GLU A 175 13.29 -8.30 7.13
N GLU A 176 12.80 -7.93 5.94
CA GLU A 176 13.23 -8.41 4.62
C GLU A 176 14.27 -7.47 3.97
N GLY A 177 14.54 -6.31 4.57
CA GLY A 177 15.46 -5.31 4.05
C GLY A 177 14.83 -4.38 3.01
N THR A 178 13.51 -4.44 2.82
CA THR A 178 12.75 -3.53 1.96
C THR A 178 12.52 -2.22 2.72
N PRO A 179 12.77 -1.05 2.12
CA PRO A 179 12.52 0.24 2.78
C PRO A 179 11.05 0.38 3.18
N ASP A 180 10.80 0.68 4.46
CA ASP A 180 9.46 1.07 4.95
C ASP A 180 9.15 2.48 4.48
N ILE A 181 8.57 2.58 3.29
CA ILE A 181 8.34 3.87 2.63
C ILE A 181 7.43 4.78 3.48
N TYR A 182 6.41 4.24 4.15
CA TYR A 182 5.48 5.04 4.94
C TYR A 182 6.14 5.63 6.17
N ARG A 183 6.91 4.83 6.92
CA ARG A 183 7.62 5.34 8.09
C ARG A 183 8.73 6.33 7.70
N ASN A 184 9.41 6.09 6.59
CA ASN A 184 10.40 7.04 6.06
C ASN A 184 9.77 8.38 5.65
N LEU A 185 8.56 8.36 5.07
CA LEU A 185 7.79 9.57 4.76
C LEU A 185 7.33 10.32 6.02
N ILE A 186 6.91 9.60 7.06
CA ILE A 186 6.56 10.18 8.37
C ILE A 186 7.79 10.80 9.03
N ASP A 187 8.93 10.12 9.03
CA ASP A 187 10.19 10.63 9.58
C ASP A 187 10.67 11.88 8.82
N ASN A 188 10.53 11.90 7.49
CA ASN A 188 10.78 13.10 6.68
C ASN A 188 9.82 14.23 7.03
N LEU A 189 8.53 13.94 7.24
CA LEU A 189 7.56 14.94 7.65
C LEU A 189 7.90 15.53 9.03
N LYS A 190 8.35 14.71 9.97
CA LYS A 190 8.81 15.14 11.30
C LYS A 190 10.05 16.04 11.20
N ARG A 191 11.00 15.71 10.31
CA ARG A 191 12.25 16.46 10.12
C ARG A 191 12.06 17.79 9.39
N TYR A 192 11.26 17.80 8.33
CA TYR A 192 11.15 18.95 7.41
C TYR A 192 9.86 19.77 7.59
N GLY A 193 8.90 19.29 8.39
CA GLY A 193 7.63 19.95 8.67
C GLY A 193 6.59 19.87 7.53
N TYR A 194 7.02 19.66 6.29
CA TYR A 194 6.17 19.47 5.12
C TYR A 194 6.75 18.41 4.18
N VAL A 195 5.89 17.56 3.65
CA VAL A 195 6.23 16.57 2.61
C VAL A 195 5.09 16.53 1.58
N ASP A 196 5.46 16.47 0.31
CA ASP A 196 4.54 16.32 -0.82
C ASP A 196 5.27 15.57 -1.94
N GLN A 197 5.12 14.24 -1.99
CA GLN A 197 5.83 13.41 -2.94
C GLN A 197 5.07 12.14 -3.32
N PRO A 198 5.28 11.60 -4.53
CA PRO A 198 4.73 10.31 -4.93
C PRO A 198 5.34 9.18 -4.08
N ILE A 199 4.53 8.16 -3.81
CA ILE A 199 4.96 6.92 -3.17
C ILE A 199 5.50 6.00 -4.25
N LYS A 200 6.73 5.53 -4.07
CA LYS A 200 7.40 4.59 -4.96
C LYS A 200 8.10 3.52 -4.13
N GLU A 201 7.65 2.29 -4.22
CA GLU A 201 8.24 1.15 -3.50
C GLU A 201 9.06 0.31 -4.50
N THR A 202 10.03 0.93 -5.18
CA THR A 202 10.77 0.28 -6.29
C THR A 202 11.55 -0.96 -5.90
N MET A 203 11.79 -1.16 -4.60
CA MET A 203 12.44 -2.36 -4.05
C MET A 203 11.45 -3.48 -3.73
N SER A 204 10.15 -3.18 -3.58
CA SER A 204 9.09 -4.18 -3.43
C SER A 204 8.81 -4.84 -4.77
N LEU A 205 8.82 -6.17 -4.82
CA LEU A 205 8.45 -6.95 -6.00
C LEU A 205 6.96 -6.83 -6.28
N ASP A 206 6.14 -6.95 -5.23
CA ASP A 206 4.69 -6.83 -5.30
C ASP A 206 4.27 -5.46 -5.83
N TRP A 207 4.85 -4.39 -5.30
CA TRP A 207 4.56 -3.04 -5.80
C TRP A 207 4.94 -2.88 -7.27
N ARG A 208 6.05 -3.46 -7.73
CA ARG A 208 6.46 -3.38 -9.14
C ARG A 208 5.49 -4.15 -10.05
N ALA A 209 5.09 -5.36 -9.66
CA ALA A 209 4.13 -6.16 -10.41
C ALA A 209 2.76 -5.47 -10.46
N GLU A 210 2.27 -4.94 -9.33
CA GLU A 210 1.03 -4.18 -9.28
C GLU A 210 1.13 -2.89 -10.12
N ASN A 211 2.22 -2.13 -10.00
CA ASN A 211 2.37 -0.85 -10.67
C ASN A 211 2.53 -0.98 -12.21
N GLU A 212 2.84 -2.17 -12.72
CA GLU A 212 2.86 -2.45 -14.16
C GLU A 212 1.45 -2.55 -14.76
N VAL A 213 0.52 -3.20 -14.06
CA VAL A 213 -0.81 -3.58 -14.62
C VAL A 213 -1.97 -2.81 -13.98
N LEU A 214 -1.92 -2.59 -12.66
CA LEU A 214 -3.02 -1.99 -11.91
C LEU A 214 -3.39 -0.58 -12.41
N PRO A 215 -2.44 0.28 -12.85
CA PRO A 215 -2.81 1.60 -13.32
C PRO A 215 -3.79 1.64 -14.48
N SER A 216 -3.48 0.91 -15.56
CA SER A 216 -4.30 0.84 -16.76
C SER A 216 -5.63 0.14 -16.48
N GLN A 217 -5.61 -0.90 -15.63
CA GLN A 217 -6.82 -1.60 -15.21
C GLN A 217 -7.79 -0.70 -14.44
N LEU A 218 -7.29 0.12 -13.51
CA LEU A 218 -8.15 1.07 -12.79
C LEU A 218 -8.71 2.16 -13.72
N ASP A 219 -7.94 2.63 -14.70
CA ASP A 219 -8.43 3.59 -15.68
C ASP A 219 -9.53 2.99 -16.56
N GLN A 220 -9.40 1.73 -16.95
CA GLN A 220 -10.47 0.99 -17.63
C GLN A 220 -11.73 0.91 -16.76
N TYR A 221 -11.59 0.57 -15.48
CA TYR A 221 -12.74 0.46 -14.56
C TYR A 221 -13.45 1.79 -14.30
N ARG A 222 -12.73 2.93 -14.36
CA ARG A 222 -13.32 4.27 -14.24
C ARG A 222 -14.17 4.66 -15.45
N GLN A 223 -13.88 4.08 -16.61
CA GLN A 223 -14.63 4.30 -17.85
C GLN A 223 -15.77 3.29 -18.05
N GLN A 224 -15.74 2.20 -17.27
CA GLN A 224 -16.71 1.13 -17.31
C GLN A 224 -17.95 1.47 -16.47
N GLU A 225 -19.11 1.00 -16.92
CA GLU A 225 -20.37 1.07 -16.17
C GLU A 225 -20.29 0.28 -14.85
N GLN A 226 -20.95 0.76 -13.80
CA GLN A 226 -20.80 0.25 -12.43
C GLN A 226 -21.45 -1.13 -12.21
N TRP A 227 -22.41 -1.52 -13.05
CA TRP A 227 -23.06 -2.83 -13.01
C TRP A 227 -22.12 -3.98 -13.38
N ILE A 228 -21.02 -3.72 -14.07
CA ILE A 228 -20.10 -4.78 -14.48
C ILE A 228 -19.16 -5.13 -13.30
N PRO A 229 -19.12 -6.39 -12.84
CA PRO A 229 -18.24 -6.82 -11.77
C PRO A 229 -16.76 -6.54 -12.05
N ARG A 230 -16.02 -6.15 -11.01
CA ARG A 230 -14.58 -5.88 -11.08
C ARG A 230 -13.78 -7.03 -10.47
N LEU A 231 -12.51 -7.14 -10.83
CA LEU A 231 -11.60 -8.11 -10.20
C LEU A 231 -11.60 -7.95 -8.68
N GLY A 232 -11.55 -9.07 -7.96
CA GLY A 232 -11.55 -9.11 -6.49
C GLY A 232 -12.90 -8.86 -5.81
N GLU A 233 -13.96 -8.58 -6.58
CA GLU A 233 -15.31 -8.43 -6.02
C GLU A 233 -15.93 -9.79 -5.67
N ILE A 234 -16.71 -9.80 -4.59
CA ILE A 234 -17.54 -10.94 -4.23
C ILE A 234 -18.88 -10.80 -4.94
N VAL A 235 -19.29 -11.84 -5.64
CA VAL A 235 -20.54 -11.90 -6.37
C VAL A 235 -21.36 -13.12 -5.94
N LEU A 236 -22.67 -13.00 -6.07
CA LEU A 236 -23.60 -14.11 -6.03
C LEU A 236 -23.71 -14.69 -7.43
N TYR A 237 -23.65 -16.01 -7.59
CA TYR A 237 -23.79 -16.65 -8.88
C TYR A 237 -24.57 -17.95 -8.81
N ASN A 238 -25.17 -18.35 -9.95
CA ASN A 238 -25.89 -19.61 -10.06
C ASN A 238 -25.30 -20.47 -11.19
N LYS A 239 -25.03 -21.75 -10.89
CA LYS A 239 -24.47 -22.73 -11.82
C LYS A 239 -25.47 -23.26 -12.86
N GLN A 240 -26.78 -23.11 -12.63
CA GLN A 240 -27.80 -23.75 -13.46
C GLN A 240 -27.96 -23.04 -14.82
N ARG A 241 -27.80 -23.81 -15.91
CA ARG A 241 -27.93 -23.35 -17.31
C ARG A 241 -29.38 -23.32 -17.82
N LYS A 242 -30.30 -24.04 -17.18
CA LYS A 242 -31.72 -24.13 -17.55
C LYS A 242 -32.59 -23.79 -16.35
N GLU A 243 -33.69 -23.11 -16.60
CA GLU A 243 -34.78 -22.89 -15.64
C GLU A 243 -35.32 -24.27 -15.22
N ARG A 244 -34.81 -24.81 -14.10
CA ARG A 244 -35.51 -25.88 -13.40
C ARG A 244 -36.65 -25.24 -12.60
N THR A 245 -37.78 -25.94 -12.52
CA THR A 245 -38.86 -25.63 -11.58
C THR A 245 -38.30 -25.74 -10.15
N GLY A 246 -38.02 -24.61 -9.50
CA GLY A 246 -37.42 -24.54 -8.16
C GLY A 246 -36.67 -23.23 -7.91
N HIS A 247 -36.14 -23.06 -6.69
CA HIS A 247 -35.25 -21.93 -6.37
C HIS A 247 -33.85 -22.14 -6.98
N PRO A 248 -33.20 -21.09 -7.52
CA PRO A 248 -31.85 -21.22 -8.05
C PRO A 248 -30.85 -21.51 -6.92
N ASN A 249 -29.94 -22.46 -7.14
CA ASN A 249 -28.88 -22.75 -6.16
C ASN A 249 -27.76 -21.71 -6.29
N PHE A 250 -27.82 -20.70 -5.44
CA PHE A 250 -26.85 -19.61 -5.42
C PHE A 250 -25.63 -19.94 -4.57
N GLU A 251 -24.48 -19.54 -5.08
CA GLU A 251 -23.19 -19.61 -4.41
C GLU A 251 -22.56 -18.21 -4.41
N ALA A 252 -21.65 -17.94 -3.48
CA ALA A 252 -20.81 -16.75 -3.53
C ALA A 252 -19.38 -17.11 -4.01
N GLY A 253 -18.76 -16.18 -4.70
CA GLY A 253 -17.39 -16.33 -5.19
C GLY A 253 -16.74 -15.02 -5.55
N VAL A 254 -15.43 -15.07 -5.78
CA VAL A 254 -14.57 -13.94 -6.09
C VAL A 254 -14.35 -13.88 -7.59
N VAL A 255 -14.50 -12.70 -8.18
CA VAL A 255 -14.17 -12.47 -9.59
C VAL A 255 -12.65 -12.44 -9.75
N THR A 256 -12.09 -13.41 -10.47
CA THR A 256 -10.65 -13.56 -10.68
C THR A 256 -10.23 -13.33 -12.13
N GLN A 257 -11.20 -13.25 -13.05
CA GLN A 257 -10.99 -12.79 -14.42
C GLN A 257 -12.25 -12.08 -14.91
N VAL A 258 -12.05 -10.96 -15.60
CA VAL A 258 -13.11 -10.21 -16.30
C VAL A 258 -13.09 -10.54 -17.80
N PRO A 259 -14.23 -10.42 -18.50
CA PRO A 259 -14.29 -10.71 -19.93
C PRO A 259 -13.40 -9.77 -20.74
N THR A 260 -12.78 -10.33 -21.77
CA THR A 260 -12.02 -9.55 -22.79
C THR A 260 -12.93 -8.95 -23.85
N GLU A 261 -14.07 -9.61 -24.10
CA GLU A 261 -15.12 -9.09 -24.99
C GLU A 261 -15.98 -8.05 -24.25
N LYS A 262 -16.30 -6.93 -24.91
CA LYS A 262 -17.12 -5.88 -24.32
C LYS A 262 -18.53 -6.40 -24.04
N LEU A 263 -19.01 -6.15 -22.83
CA LEU A 263 -20.39 -6.48 -22.47
C LEU A 263 -21.38 -5.47 -23.04
N ASN A 264 -22.52 -5.99 -23.46
CA ASN A 264 -23.70 -5.21 -23.75
C ASN A 264 -24.59 -5.19 -22.50
N ILE A 265 -25.27 -4.08 -22.23
CA ILE A 265 -26.19 -3.96 -21.09
C ILE A 265 -27.26 -5.06 -21.06
N TYR A 266 -27.69 -5.58 -22.21
CA TYR A 266 -28.61 -6.71 -22.29
C TYR A 266 -28.04 -7.99 -21.67
N ASP A 267 -26.71 -8.17 -21.65
CA ASP A 267 -26.03 -9.34 -21.06
C ASP A 267 -26.31 -9.47 -19.55
N ALA A 268 -26.71 -8.39 -18.88
CA ALA A 268 -27.14 -8.43 -17.49
C ALA A 268 -28.35 -9.35 -17.25
N TYR A 269 -29.18 -9.55 -18.29
CA TYR A 269 -30.39 -10.36 -18.25
C TYR A 269 -30.38 -11.52 -19.26
N THR A 270 -30.01 -11.25 -20.52
CA THR A 270 -29.98 -12.23 -21.61
C THR A 270 -28.66 -12.12 -22.36
N GLU A 271 -28.00 -13.26 -22.53
CA GLU A 271 -26.71 -13.34 -23.20
C GLU A 271 -26.86 -12.98 -24.68
N THR A 272 -26.20 -11.88 -25.08
CA THR A 272 -26.10 -11.47 -26.47
C THR A 272 -25.16 -12.39 -27.25
N PRO A 273 -25.29 -12.49 -28.59
CA PRO A 273 -24.38 -13.31 -29.39
C PRO A 273 -22.91 -12.90 -29.16
N LYS A 274 -22.07 -13.88 -28.80
CA LYS A 274 -20.65 -13.68 -28.50
C LYS A 274 -19.77 -14.16 -29.64
N GLN A 275 -18.66 -13.44 -29.87
CA GLN A 275 -17.66 -13.85 -30.86
C GLN A 275 -16.80 -14.99 -30.31
N SER A 276 -16.57 -14.99 -29.00
CA SER A 276 -15.73 -15.95 -28.32
C SER A 276 -16.53 -16.84 -27.35
N ASN A 277 -15.94 -17.97 -26.99
CA ASN A 277 -16.48 -18.84 -25.95
C ASN A 277 -16.53 -18.12 -24.57
N VAL A 278 -17.23 -18.72 -23.62
CA VAL A 278 -17.44 -18.15 -22.27
C VAL A 278 -16.15 -17.92 -21.48
N THR A 279 -15.02 -18.55 -21.86
CA THR A 279 -13.74 -18.30 -21.18
C THR A 279 -13.14 -16.94 -21.52
N HIS A 280 -13.54 -16.36 -22.65
CA HIS A 280 -13.14 -15.01 -23.08
C HIS A 280 -14.26 -13.97 -22.95
N SER A 281 -15.52 -14.39 -23.11
CA SER A 281 -16.70 -13.52 -23.06
C SER A 281 -17.42 -13.50 -21.71
N GLY A 282 -17.05 -14.39 -20.78
CA GLY A 282 -17.58 -14.46 -19.42
C GLY A 282 -16.56 -14.13 -18.33
N PHE A 283 -16.97 -14.28 -17.08
CA PHE A 283 -16.15 -14.05 -15.89
C PHE A 283 -15.63 -15.36 -15.33
N ARG A 284 -14.36 -15.40 -14.90
CA ARG A 284 -13.86 -16.48 -14.04
C ARG A 284 -14.19 -16.13 -12.59
N VAL A 285 -14.98 -16.99 -11.95
CA VAL A 285 -15.39 -16.84 -10.55
C VAL A 285 -14.91 -18.05 -9.76
N GLU A 286 -14.18 -17.80 -8.68
CA GLU A 286 -13.71 -18.82 -7.73
C GLU A 286 -14.62 -18.84 -6.49
N PRO A 287 -15.19 -19.99 -6.08
CA PRO A 287 -16.01 -20.07 -4.87
C PRO A 287 -15.21 -19.65 -3.63
N LEU A 288 -15.82 -18.87 -2.74
CA LEU A 288 -15.11 -18.35 -1.57
C LEU A 288 -14.97 -19.44 -0.49
N PRO A 289 -13.74 -19.83 -0.08
CA PRO A 289 -13.51 -20.77 1.02
C PRO A 289 -13.89 -20.14 2.36
N ASP A 290 -13.97 -20.95 3.43
CA ASP A 290 -14.23 -20.42 4.77
C ASP A 290 -13.07 -19.53 5.22
N PRO A 291 -13.27 -18.22 5.45
CA PRO A 291 -12.19 -17.32 5.85
C PRO A 291 -11.63 -17.59 7.26
N ASN A 292 -12.33 -18.37 8.09
CA ASN A 292 -11.86 -18.79 9.41
C ASN A 292 -11.26 -20.20 9.40
N GLY A 293 -11.59 -21.00 8.39
CA GLY A 293 -11.17 -22.39 8.27
C GLY A 293 -9.77 -22.54 7.68
N THR A 294 -9.11 -23.65 7.98
CA THR A 294 -7.83 -24.04 7.37
C THR A 294 -8.01 -24.74 6.02
N ASP A 295 -9.19 -25.33 5.77
CA ASP A 295 -9.51 -25.94 4.49
C ASP A 295 -9.91 -24.87 3.46
N LYS A 296 -9.04 -24.70 2.45
CA LYS A 296 -9.21 -23.76 1.34
C LYS A 296 -9.51 -24.45 0.01
N ALA A 297 -9.92 -25.73 0.01
CA ALA A 297 -10.16 -26.49 -1.21
C ALA A 297 -11.15 -25.81 -2.19
N LEU A 298 -12.09 -25.00 -1.69
CA LEU A 298 -13.02 -24.25 -2.52
C LEU A 298 -12.34 -23.19 -3.41
N SER A 299 -11.25 -22.55 -2.96
CA SER A 299 -10.55 -21.54 -3.77
C SER A 299 -9.78 -22.13 -4.96
N LYS A 300 -9.62 -23.46 -5.01
CA LYS A 300 -8.98 -24.19 -6.11
C LYS A 300 -9.96 -24.53 -7.24
N GLN A 301 -11.24 -24.23 -7.05
CA GLN A 301 -12.27 -24.44 -8.05
C GLN A 301 -12.57 -23.11 -8.76
N HIS A 302 -12.93 -23.17 -10.03
CA HIS A 302 -13.40 -21.99 -10.74
C HIS A 302 -14.51 -22.33 -11.73
N LYS A 303 -15.27 -21.31 -12.12
CA LYS A 303 -16.28 -21.38 -13.18
C LYS A 303 -16.18 -20.17 -14.08
N TYR A 304 -16.36 -20.41 -15.37
CA TYR A 304 -16.60 -19.35 -16.35
C TYR A 304 -18.10 -19.15 -16.51
N LEU A 305 -18.56 -17.93 -16.23
CA LEU A 305 -19.97 -17.60 -16.15
C LEU A 305 -20.29 -16.38 -17.04
N PRO A 306 -21.33 -16.45 -17.89
CA PRO A 306 -21.85 -15.26 -18.56
C PRO A 306 -22.49 -14.31 -17.54
N MET A 307 -22.53 -13.03 -17.89
CA MET A 307 -22.97 -11.97 -16.98
C MET A 307 -24.38 -12.17 -16.41
N ARG A 308 -25.31 -12.74 -17.19
CA ARG A 308 -26.68 -13.05 -16.73
C ARG A 308 -26.75 -13.97 -15.51
N GLN A 309 -25.70 -14.75 -15.23
CA GLN A 309 -25.62 -15.68 -14.09
C GLN A 309 -25.01 -15.06 -12.83
N ILE A 310 -24.58 -13.79 -12.88
CA ILE A 310 -23.86 -13.12 -11.80
C ILE A 310 -24.70 -11.96 -11.26
N ARG A 311 -24.71 -11.78 -9.94
CA ARG A 311 -25.35 -10.66 -9.25
C ARG A 311 -24.42 -10.06 -8.20
N PRO A 312 -24.48 -8.74 -7.95
CA PRO A 312 -23.77 -8.15 -6.83
C PRO A 312 -24.17 -8.82 -5.51
N PHE A 313 -23.18 -9.15 -4.68
CA PHE A 313 -23.43 -9.88 -3.43
C PHE A 313 -24.29 -9.10 -2.45
N ILE A 314 -24.36 -7.76 -2.54
CA ILE A 314 -25.25 -6.93 -1.72
C ILE A 314 -26.74 -7.36 -1.79
N PHE A 315 -27.17 -8.04 -2.85
CA PHE A 315 -28.53 -8.55 -3.00
C PHE A 315 -28.73 -9.98 -2.47
N TRP A 316 -27.75 -10.56 -1.76
CA TRP A 316 -27.84 -11.94 -1.26
C TRP A 316 -29.14 -12.23 -0.53
N LYS A 317 -29.60 -11.27 0.30
CA LYS A 317 -30.79 -11.45 1.14
C LYS A 317 -32.07 -11.47 0.32
N GLU A 318 -32.17 -10.62 -0.70
CA GLU A 318 -33.29 -10.60 -1.63
C GLU A 318 -33.37 -11.91 -2.44
N TYR A 319 -32.23 -12.44 -2.88
CA TYR A 319 -32.18 -13.67 -3.67
C TYR A 319 -32.42 -14.95 -2.86
N LEU A 320 -32.00 -14.97 -1.60
CA LEU A 320 -32.15 -16.12 -0.69
C LEU A 320 -33.42 -16.07 0.16
N LYS A 321 -34.23 -15.00 0.07
CA LYS A 321 -35.42 -14.76 0.91
C LYS A 321 -36.39 -15.95 1.03
N LYS A 322 -36.49 -16.79 0.00
CA LYS A 322 -37.40 -17.95 -0.07
C LYS A 322 -36.70 -19.30 0.13
N ILE A 323 -35.41 -19.29 0.42
CA ILE A 323 -34.58 -20.48 0.59
C ILE A 323 -34.21 -20.58 2.08
N PRO A 324 -34.58 -21.68 2.78
CA PRO A 324 -34.17 -21.90 4.17
C PRO A 324 -32.65 -21.80 4.34
N GLU A 325 -32.18 -21.30 5.48
CA GLU A 325 -30.75 -21.07 5.73
C GLU A 325 -29.94 -22.37 5.71
N GLU A 326 -30.55 -23.49 6.09
CA GLU A 326 -29.98 -24.83 6.10
C GLU A 326 -29.68 -25.34 4.68
N GLU A 327 -30.36 -24.78 3.68
CA GLU A 327 -30.19 -25.11 2.26
C GLU A 327 -29.20 -24.17 1.56
N TRP A 328 -28.68 -23.15 2.24
CA TRP A 328 -27.70 -22.24 1.63
C TRP A 328 -26.39 -22.96 1.36
N HIS A 329 -25.80 -22.69 0.20
CA HIS A 329 -24.45 -23.17 -0.06
C HIS A 329 -23.44 -22.53 0.93
N PRO A 330 -22.46 -23.28 1.46
CA PRO A 330 -21.53 -22.77 2.48
C PRO A 330 -20.81 -21.47 2.09
N THR A 331 -20.54 -21.29 0.79
CA THR A 331 -19.87 -20.08 0.27
C THR A 331 -20.64 -18.79 0.58
N ILE A 332 -21.96 -18.84 0.78
CA ILE A 332 -22.76 -17.68 1.21
C ILE A 332 -22.30 -17.20 2.59
N LYS A 333 -22.22 -18.11 3.57
CA LYS A 333 -21.76 -17.77 4.94
C LYS A 333 -20.31 -17.31 4.92
N ASN A 334 -19.46 -17.96 4.12
CA ASN A 334 -18.08 -17.52 3.90
C ASN A 334 -17.99 -16.07 3.39
N ALA A 335 -18.87 -15.69 2.46
CA ALA A 335 -18.92 -14.33 1.95
C ALA A 335 -19.43 -13.35 2.99
N LEU A 336 -20.45 -13.71 3.77
CA LEU A 336 -20.91 -12.90 4.90
C LEU A 336 -19.78 -12.63 5.90
N THR A 337 -18.93 -13.62 6.18
CA THR A 337 -17.77 -13.48 7.07
C THR A 337 -16.82 -12.36 6.62
N ALA A 338 -16.63 -12.14 5.32
CA ALA A 338 -15.72 -11.12 4.78
C ALA A 338 -16.32 -9.70 4.63
N MET A 339 -17.59 -9.48 5.00
CA MET A 339 -18.30 -8.23 4.67
C MET A 339 -17.88 -6.99 5.46
N SER A 340 -17.26 -7.15 6.63
CA SER A 340 -16.70 -6.05 7.42
C SER A 340 -15.17 -5.96 7.29
N THR A 341 -14.68 -6.16 6.07
CA THR A 341 -13.27 -5.96 5.70
C THR A 341 -13.12 -4.76 4.78
N PHE A 342 -11.95 -4.11 4.81
CA PHE A 342 -11.59 -3.15 3.77
C PHE A 342 -10.09 -3.20 3.44
N THR A 343 -9.76 -2.83 2.21
CA THR A 343 -8.38 -2.81 1.69
C THR A 343 -8.19 -1.58 0.81
N LEU A 344 -7.15 -0.80 1.05
CA LEU A 344 -6.77 0.31 0.18
C LEU A 344 -5.84 -0.19 -0.92
N ILE A 345 -6.10 0.20 -2.16
CA ILE A 345 -5.23 -0.15 -3.29
C ILE A 345 -4.61 1.09 -3.92
N ARG A 346 -3.44 0.90 -4.52
CA ARG A 346 -2.68 1.93 -5.24
C ARG A 346 -2.49 3.18 -4.37
N LYS A 347 -1.65 3.08 -3.34
CA LYS A 347 -1.26 4.21 -2.47
C LYS A 347 -0.27 5.09 -3.26
N GLU A 348 -0.74 6.19 -3.84
CA GLU A 348 -0.03 6.92 -4.91
C GLU A 348 0.85 8.05 -4.39
N HIS A 349 0.37 8.81 -3.41
CA HIS A 349 0.96 10.11 -3.09
C HIS A 349 0.82 10.45 -1.63
N PHE A 350 1.94 10.81 -1.00
CA PHE A 350 2.01 11.23 0.40
C PHE A 350 2.11 12.76 0.48
N LYS A 351 1.21 13.38 1.24
CA LYS A 351 1.19 14.83 1.45
C LYS A 351 0.78 15.18 2.86
N GLY A 352 1.53 16.03 3.54
CA GLY A 352 1.24 16.41 4.92
C GLY A 352 2.00 17.63 5.42
N ARG A 353 1.50 18.21 6.52
CA ARG A 353 2.21 19.16 7.38
C ARG A 353 2.22 18.58 8.79
N TRP A 354 3.40 18.51 9.42
CA TRP A 354 3.53 17.91 10.74
C TRP A 354 2.53 18.54 11.75
N PRO A 355 1.81 17.75 12.57
CA PRO A 355 1.90 16.31 12.78
C PRO A 355 0.84 15.47 12.05
N SER A 356 0.39 15.90 10.86
CA SER A 356 -0.65 15.20 10.10
C SER A 356 -0.28 15.02 8.63
N ALA A 357 -0.69 13.88 8.08
CA ALA A 357 -0.44 13.53 6.69
C ALA A 357 -1.65 12.86 6.06
N SER A 358 -1.61 12.76 4.74
CA SER A 358 -2.56 11.99 3.97
C SER A 358 -1.88 11.23 2.85
N ILE A 359 -2.37 10.04 2.57
CA ILE A 359 -1.99 9.20 1.45
C ILE A 359 -3.19 9.14 0.51
N THR A 360 -2.99 9.53 -0.74
CA THR A 360 -4.01 9.42 -1.79
C THR A 360 -4.01 7.99 -2.33
N CYS A 361 -5.19 7.39 -2.46
CA CYS A 361 -5.36 6.01 -2.91
C CYS A 361 -6.18 5.96 -4.21
N GLY A 362 -5.82 5.05 -5.11
CA GLY A 362 -6.50 4.85 -6.38
C GLY A 362 -7.84 4.11 -6.27
N GLY A 363 -8.05 3.39 -5.17
CA GLY A 363 -9.29 2.64 -4.90
C GLY A 363 -9.37 2.07 -3.48
N ILE A 364 -10.54 1.53 -3.13
CA ILE A 364 -10.78 0.82 -1.87
C ILE A 364 -11.74 -0.35 -2.08
N TYR A 365 -11.40 -1.53 -1.58
CA TYR A 365 -12.37 -2.60 -1.37
C TYR A 365 -13.10 -2.38 -0.06
N ILE A 366 -14.44 -2.48 -0.06
CA ILE A 366 -15.26 -2.48 1.15
C ILE A 366 -16.19 -3.70 1.08
N GLY A 367 -15.93 -4.69 1.92
CA GLY A 367 -16.66 -5.96 1.92
C GLY A 367 -16.58 -6.64 0.55
N SER A 368 -17.71 -6.69 -0.16
CA SER A 368 -17.83 -7.35 -1.46
C SER A 368 -17.40 -6.50 -2.67
N GLU A 369 -17.25 -5.19 -2.54
CA GLU A 369 -17.18 -4.27 -3.69
C GLU A 369 -15.87 -3.49 -3.77
N LEU A 370 -15.38 -3.25 -4.99
CA LEU A 370 -14.28 -2.33 -5.29
C LEU A 370 -14.86 -0.96 -5.66
N ILE A 371 -14.44 0.07 -4.91
CA ILE A 371 -14.90 1.45 -5.05
C ILE A 371 -13.74 2.34 -5.50
N LEU A 372 -13.99 3.15 -6.52
CA LEU A 372 -13.01 3.98 -7.20
C LEU A 372 -13.45 5.46 -7.27
N PRO A 373 -12.51 6.42 -7.45
CA PRO A 373 -12.85 7.76 -7.91
C PRO A 373 -13.61 7.69 -9.25
N GLY A 374 -14.69 8.45 -9.36
CA GLY A 374 -15.65 8.39 -10.47
C GLY A 374 -16.94 7.67 -10.10
N ASP A 375 -16.87 6.67 -9.19
CA ASP A 375 -18.04 5.90 -8.80
C ASP A 375 -19.07 6.74 -8.02
N VAL A 376 -20.34 6.43 -8.23
CA VAL A 376 -21.46 6.86 -7.39
C VAL A 376 -21.79 5.78 -6.38
N VAL A 377 -21.78 6.15 -5.10
CA VAL A 377 -22.08 5.25 -3.97
C VAL A 377 -23.23 5.76 -3.13
N ARG A 378 -23.93 4.84 -2.47
CA ARG A 378 -25.00 5.15 -1.51
C ARG A 378 -24.42 5.45 -0.13
N LEU A 379 -24.99 6.41 0.59
CA LEU A 379 -24.53 6.77 1.92
C LEU A 379 -25.47 6.30 3.02
N THR A 380 -24.90 6.03 4.19
CA THR A 380 -25.69 5.71 5.38
C THR A 380 -26.62 6.85 5.74
N PRO A 381 -27.85 6.57 6.20
CA PRO A 381 -28.75 7.60 6.69
C PRO A 381 -28.13 8.38 7.86
N GLN A 382 -28.57 9.62 8.11
CA GLN A 382 -28.11 10.37 9.29
C GLN A 382 -28.68 9.82 10.60
N THR A 383 -29.90 9.28 10.55
CA THR A 383 -30.57 8.66 11.70
C THR A 383 -30.42 7.14 11.63
N ARG A 384 -30.31 6.46 12.78
CA ARG A 384 -30.11 5.01 12.85
C ARG A 384 -31.20 4.17 12.16
N HIS A 385 -32.38 4.75 11.95
CA HIS A 385 -33.53 4.10 11.29
C HIS A 385 -34.01 4.90 10.07
N GLY A 386 -33.15 5.78 9.53
CA GLY A 386 -33.49 6.60 8.38
C GLY A 386 -33.53 5.81 7.08
N THR A 387 -34.16 6.39 6.07
CA THR A 387 -34.10 5.84 4.70
C THR A 387 -32.82 6.31 4.02
N VAL A 388 -32.23 5.46 3.18
CA VAL A 388 -31.11 5.83 2.32
C VAL A 388 -31.63 6.77 1.23
N VAL A 389 -31.25 8.04 1.33
CA VAL A 389 -31.67 9.11 0.40
C VAL A 389 -30.50 9.85 -0.24
N ASP A 390 -29.27 9.57 0.21
CA ASP A 390 -28.07 10.28 -0.25
C ASP A 390 -27.16 9.38 -1.09
N CYS A 391 -26.52 10.00 -2.07
CA CYS A 391 -25.46 9.42 -2.88
C CYS A 391 -24.24 10.35 -2.91
N LEU A 392 -23.08 9.77 -3.21
CA LEU A 392 -21.82 10.48 -3.37
C LEU A 392 -21.14 10.03 -4.65
N GLN A 393 -20.87 10.97 -5.56
CA GLN A 393 -19.94 10.74 -6.66
C GLN A 393 -18.52 11.01 -6.17
N ILE A 394 -17.70 9.96 -6.09
CA ILE A 394 -16.40 10.00 -5.45
C ILE A 394 -15.39 10.76 -6.33
N THR A 395 -14.66 11.69 -5.73
CA THR A 395 -13.57 12.41 -6.39
C THR A 395 -12.20 12.01 -5.85
N SER A 396 -12.10 11.56 -4.59
CA SER A 396 -10.83 11.08 -4.02
C SER A 396 -11.04 10.18 -2.81
N ILE A 397 -10.14 9.21 -2.66
CA ILE A 397 -10.03 8.34 -1.48
C ILE A 397 -8.69 8.65 -0.81
N LYS A 398 -8.69 8.93 0.49
CA LYS A 398 -7.48 9.28 1.24
C LYS A 398 -7.41 8.60 2.58
N LEU A 399 -6.28 7.95 2.87
CA LEU A 399 -5.90 7.56 4.22
C LEU A 399 -5.30 8.79 4.92
N THR A 400 -5.88 9.19 6.04
CA THR A 400 -5.40 10.32 6.86
C THR A 400 -4.69 9.78 8.08
N LEU A 401 -3.47 10.29 8.31
CA LEU A 401 -2.65 10.01 9.48
C LEU A 401 -2.63 11.25 10.36
N SER A 402 -2.97 11.10 11.64
CA SER A 402 -3.07 12.20 12.59
C SER A 402 -2.44 11.82 13.93
N ASN A 403 -2.08 12.83 14.72
CA ASN A 403 -1.43 12.66 16.02
C ASN A 403 -0.07 11.94 15.91
N LEU A 404 0.67 12.17 14.80
CA LEU A 404 1.98 11.57 14.56
C LEU A 404 3.04 12.00 15.59
N ASP A 405 2.83 13.13 16.25
CA ASP A 405 3.66 13.66 17.33
C ASP A 405 3.53 12.92 18.64
N THR A 406 2.37 12.32 18.89
CA THR A 406 2.12 11.49 20.07
C THR A 406 2.40 10.00 19.83
N ALA A 407 2.69 9.62 18.59
CA ALA A 407 2.84 8.23 18.22
C ALA A 407 4.23 7.68 18.56
N SER A 408 4.30 6.38 18.86
CA SER A 408 5.56 5.69 19.06
C SER A 408 6.43 5.71 17.79
N ASP A 409 7.73 5.53 17.99
CA ASP A 409 8.67 5.30 16.90
C ASP A 409 8.63 3.85 16.40
N ASP A 410 7.91 2.94 17.05
CA ASP A 410 7.67 1.58 16.56
C ASP A 410 6.18 1.37 16.28
N ASP A 411 5.82 1.12 15.02
CA ASP A 411 4.43 0.95 14.60
C ASP A 411 3.85 -0.42 15.08
N TYR A 412 4.70 -1.32 15.59
CA TYR A 412 4.32 -2.67 16.06
C TYR A 412 4.30 -2.83 17.59
N ASP A 413 4.75 -1.83 18.36
CA ASP A 413 4.91 -1.94 19.82
C ASP A 413 3.60 -1.87 20.62
N ARG A 414 2.47 -1.64 19.94
CA ARG A 414 1.12 -1.46 20.51
C ARG A 414 1.03 -0.39 21.61
N ALA A 415 2.01 0.51 21.74
CA ALA A 415 2.08 1.49 22.83
C ALA A 415 1.16 2.69 22.57
N HIS A 416 1.54 3.56 21.62
CA HIS A 416 0.76 4.74 21.25
C HIS A 416 0.73 4.86 19.71
N PRO A 417 -0.21 4.21 19.01
CA PRO A 417 -0.29 4.32 17.55
C PRO A 417 -0.84 5.69 17.12
N TYR A 418 -0.38 6.21 15.98
CA TYR A 418 -1.04 7.34 15.35
C TYR A 418 -2.45 6.96 14.88
N SER A 419 -3.32 7.96 14.75
CA SER A 419 -4.70 7.76 14.31
C SER A 419 -4.77 7.70 12.78
N SER A 420 -5.18 6.54 12.28
CA SER A 420 -5.40 6.26 10.86
C SER A 420 -6.89 6.27 10.54
N THR A 421 -7.32 7.09 9.59
CA THR A 421 -8.73 7.16 9.17
C THR A 421 -8.85 7.33 7.67
N VAL A 422 -9.63 6.46 7.03
CA VAL A 422 -9.93 6.58 5.60
C VAL A 422 -11.11 7.51 5.38
N HIS A 423 -10.86 8.54 4.58
CA HIS A 423 -11.85 9.52 4.14
C HIS A 423 -12.12 9.40 2.65
N ILE A 424 -13.40 9.45 2.29
CA ILE A 424 -13.88 9.50 0.92
C ILE A 424 -14.46 10.89 0.70
N THR A 425 -14.03 11.55 -0.37
CA THR A 425 -14.47 12.91 -0.74
C THR A 425 -15.17 12.84 -2.08
N GLY A 426 -16.24 13.63 -2.26
CA GLY A 426 -16.98 13.64 -3.51
C GLY A 426 -18.09 14.68 -3.58
N LYS A 427 -18.80 14.70 -4.72
CA LYS A 427 -19.98 15.52 -4.94
C LYS A 427 -21.21 14.79 -4.40
N GLY A 428 -21.90 15.40 -3.45
CA GLY A 428 -23.01 14.80 -2.71
C GLY A 428 -24.36 15.19 -3.30
N TYR A 429 -25.24 14.20 -3.42
CA TYR A 429 -26.59 14.35 -3.96
C TYR A 429 -27.60 13.70 -3.01
N THR A 430 -28.80 14.25 -2.95
CA THR A 430 -29.89 13.71 -2.12
C THR A 430 -31.23 13.82 -2.85
N CYS A 431 -32.12 12.86 -2.64
CA CYS A 431 -33.51 12.95 -3.08
C CYS A 431 -34.46 13.49 -2.00
N ASP A 432 -33.92 13.98 -0.88
CA ASP A 432 -34.67 14.62 0.20
C ASP A 432 -34.45 16.15 0.19
N VAL A 433 -35.52 16.89 -0.14
CA VAL A 433 -35.51 18.36 -0.21
C VAL A 433 -35.07 19.04 1.09
N LEU A 434 -35.35 18.43 2.26
CA LEU A 434 -34.98 19.01 3.56
C LEU A 434 -33.47 18.99 3.79
N ARG A 435 -32.75 18.16 3.02
CA ARG A 435 -31.31 17.98 3.11
C ARG A 435 -30.55 18.71 2.00
N GLY A 436 -31.26 19.17 0.98
CA GLY A 436 -30.69 19.96 -0.09
C GLY A 436 -30.08 21.25 0.43
N HIS A 437 -28.88 21.57 -0.06
CA HIS A 437 -28.25 22.87 0.16
C HIS A 437 -29.12 24.01 -0.42
N THR A 438 -29.77 23.74 -1.55
CA THR A 438 -30.74 24.63 -2.18
C THR A 438 -32.16 24.09 -2.00
N LYS A 439 -33.16 24.97 -2.02
CA LYS A 439 -34.57 24.55 -2.05
C LYS A 439 -35.01 24.05 -3.43
N PHE A 440 -34.30 24.47 -4.48
CA PHE A 440 -34.60 24.10 -5.85
C PHE A 440 -33.83 22.83 -6.26
N PRO A 441 -34.48 21.91 -6.99
CA PRO A 441 -33.84 20.71 -7.50
C PRO A 441 -32.81 21.05 -8.60
N LEU A 442 -31.85 20.16 -8.76
CA LEU A 442 -30.84 20.17 -9.79
C LEU A 442 -31.46 19.82 -11.15
N ARG A 443 -30.92 20.41 -12.22
CA ARG A 443 -31.22 19.99 -13.59
C ARG A 443 -30.57 18.64 -13.86
N ALA A 444 -31.15 17.86 -14.79
CA ALA A 444 -30.62 16.55 -15.18
C ALA A 444 -29.14 16.57 -15.64
N SER A 445 -28.67 17.68 -16.21
CA SER A 445 -27.27 17.87 -16.60
C SER A 445 -26.31 18.14 -15.45
N SER A 446 -26.81 18.30 -14.22
CA SER A 446 -26.06 18.75 -13.04
C SER A 446 -25.81 17.64 -12.02
N TYR A 447 -26.21 16.41 -12.33
CA TYR A 447 -25.92 15.23 -11.53
C TYR A 447 -25.59 14.02 -12.42
N PRO A 448 -24.90 12.98 -11.90
CA PRO A 448 -24.54 11.79 -12.67
C PRO A 448 -25.76 11.06 -13.24
N THR A 449 -25.70 10.67 -14.52
CA THR A 449 -26.80 9.98 -15.23
C THR A 449 -27.31 8.73 -14.50
N ILE A 450 -26.44 8.02 -13.79
CA ILE A 450 -26.78 6.83 -12.99
C ILE A 450 -27.87 7.09 -11.92
N LEU A 451 -28.03 8.34 -11.48
CA LEU A 451 -29.04 8.74 -10.49
C LEU A 451 -30.46 8.91 -11.08
N ALA A 452 -30.56 9.10 -12.41
CA ALA A 452 -31.80 9.54 -13.06
C ALA A 452 -32.98 8.56 -12.89
N ASN A 453 -32.73 7.26 -12.70
CA ASN A 453 -33.77 6.24 -12.56
C ASN A 453 -34.20 5.96 -11.11
N TYR A 454 -33.65 6.67 -10.14
CA TYR A 454 -33.87 6.39 -8.72
C TYR A 454 -34.81 7.39 -8.01
N ALA A 455 -34.91 8.61 -8.53
CA ALA A 455 -35.79 9.66 -8.03
C ALA A 455 -36.07 10.68 -9.14
N ASP A 456 -37.23 11.34 -9.05
CA ASP A 456 -37.66 12.37 -10.01
C ASP A 456 -36.84 13.66 -9.87
N GLU A 457 -36.46 14.00 -8.64
CA GLU A 457 -35.74 15.22 -8.30
C GLU A 457 -34.54 14.93 -7.40
N TRP A 458 -33.48 15.71 -7.60
CA TRP A 458 -32.23 15.62 -6.86
C TRP A 458 -31.77 16.99 -6.40
N TRP A 459 -31.21 17.08 -5.20
CA TRP A 459 -30.61 18.28 -4.65
C TRP A 459 -29.12 18.05 -4.36
N SER A 460 -28.32 19.11 -4.41
CA SER A 460 -26.92 19.03 -3.97
C SER A 460 -26.86 19.09 -2.44
N LEU A 461 -25.95 18.31 -1.85
CA LEU A 461 -25.67 18.34 -0.41
C LEU A 461 -24.68 19.46 0.00
N HIS A 462 -24.18 20.24 -0.97
CA HIS A 462 -23.15 21.25 -0.73
C HIS A 462 -23.24 22.37 -1.79
N GLU A 463 -22.43 23.43 -1.61
CA GLU A 463 -22.28 24.49 -2.62
C GLU A 463 -21.57 23.98 -3.88
N PRO A 464 -21.82 24.53 -5.09
CA PRO A 464 -21.28 24.01 -6.36
C PRO A 464 -19.77 23.73 -6.39
N ASP A 465 -18.97 24.64 -5.82
CA ASP A 465 -17.50 24.56 -5.82
C ASP A 465 -16.93 23.74 -4.66
N LYS A 466 -17.79 23.22 -3.77
CA LYS A 466 -17.40 22.41 -2.62
C LYS A 466 -17.63 20.92 -2.87
N SER A 467 -17.13 20.11 -1.96
CA SER A 467 -17.33 18.66 -1.92
C SER A 467 -17.54 18.25 -0.47
N ILE A 468 -18.22 17.13 -0.24
CA ILE A 468 -18.36 16.56 1.10
C ILE A 468 -17.27 15.52 1.35
N ARG A 469 -16.77 15.47 2.58
CA ARG A 469 -15.83 14.46 3.06
C ARG A 469 -16.51 13.61 4.12
N ILE A 470 -16.48 12.29 3.94
CA ILE A 470 -17.08 11.32 4.86
C ILE A 470 -16.06 10.24 5.23
N PRO A 471 -16.15 9.62 6.41
CA PRO A 471 -15.39 8.41 6.68
C PRO A 471 -15.91 7.23 5.84
N PHE A 472 -15.02 6.30 5.47
CA PHE A 472 -15.34 5.21 4.53
C PHE A 472 -16.53 4.34 4.95
N HIS A 473 -16.72 4.10 6.25
CA HIS A 473 -17.80 3.26 6.77
C HIS A 473 -19.20 3.84 6.56
N ARG A 474 -19.31 5.12 6.15
CA ARG A 474 -20.58 5.74 5.71
C ARG A 474 -21.01 5.27 4.32
N VAL A 475 -20.16 4.56 3.57
CA VAL A 475 -20.49 4.01 2.26
C VAL A 475 -21.24 2.68 2.41
N MET A 476 -22.40 2.59 1.76
CA MET A 476 -23.26 1.40 1.74
C MET A 476 -23.16 0.59 0.43
N GLY A 477 -22.13 0.86 -0.38
CA GLY A 477 -21.91 0.20 -1.66
C GLY A 477 -22.25 1.08 -2.86
N ARG A 478 -21.82 0.63 -4.03
CA ARG A 478 -22.04 1.28 -5.33
C ARG A 478 -23.52 1.41 -5.62
N LEU A 479 -23.86 2.46 -6.34
CA LEU A 479 -25.11 2.55 -7.07
C LEU A 479 -24.94 1.82 -8.41
N PHE A 480 -25.97 1.14 -8.89
CA PHE A 480 -25.92 0.46 -10.19
C PHE A 480 -26.84 1.17 -11.17
N GLU A 481 -26.64 0.99 -12.46
CA GLU A 481 -27.47 1.57 -13.50
C GLU A 481 -28.92 1.09 -13.32
N GLY A 482 -29.85 2.04 -13.21
CA GLY A 482 -31.24 1.72 -12.85
C GLY A 482 -31.93 0.77 -13.82
N VAL A 483 -31.59 0.88 -15.11
CA VAL A 483 -32.07 -0.04 -16.16
C VAL A 483 -31.65 -1.50 -15.89
N VAL A 484 -30.45 -1.73 -15.36
CA VAL A 484 -29.97 -3.07 -14.98
C VAL A 484 -30.65 -3.52 -13.70
N MET A 485 -30.81 -2.63 -12.72
CA MET A 485 -31.48 -2.92 -11.45
C MET A 485 -32.91 -3.45 -11.63
N VAL A 486 -33.67 -2.90 -12.56
CA VAL A 486 -35.03 -3.39 -12.88
C VAL A 486 -35.00 -4.86 -13.34
N THR A 487 -33.91 -5.33 -13.94
CA THR A 487 -33.77 -6.75 -14.33
C THR A 487 -33.28 -7.64 -13.19
N TRP A 488 -32.48 -7.10 -12.28
CA TRP A 488 -31.89 -7.84 -11.18
C TRP A 488 -32.78 -7.95 -9.95
N LEU A 489 -33.74 -7.05 -9.78
CA LEU A 489 -34.65 -7.14 -8.64
C LEU A 489 -35.66 -8.28 -8.85
N PRO A 490 -35.83 -9.17 -7.84
CA PRO A 490 -36.88 -10.17 -7.83
C PRO A 490 -38.25 -9.59 -8.22
N GLN A 491 -39.02 -10.36 -9.01
CA GLN A 491 -40.30 -9.90 -9.55
C GLN A 491 -41.29 -9.47 -8.45
N ASP A 492 -41.27 -10.11 -7.28
CA ASP A 492 -42.12 -9.76 -6.15
C ASP A 492 -41.83 -8.36 -5.62
N LEU A 493 -40.56 -7.94 -5.58
CA LEU A 493 -40.19 -6.57 -5.19
C LEU A 493 -40.60 -5.52 -6.24
N ARG A 494 -40.70 -5.91 -7.51
CA ARG A 494 -41.05 -5.00 -8.62
C ARG A 494 -42.54 -4.75 -8.78
N LYS A 495 -43.40 -5.61 -8.23
CA LYS A 495 -44.86 -5.43 -8.31
C LYS A 495 -45.30 -4.16 -7.57
N ASP A 496 -44.70 -3.91 -6.42
CA ASP A 496 -45.06 -2.77 -5.57
C ASP A 496 -44.23 -1.52 -5.92
N GLU A 497 -42.99 -1.69 -6.40
CA GLU A 497 -42.07 -0.61 -6.76
C GLU A 497 -41.47 -0.86 -8.15
N PRO A 498 -42.08 -0.32 -9.23
CA PRO A 498 -41.61 -0.58 -10.60
C PRO A 498 -40.25 0.08 -10.90
N GLN A 499 -39.90 1.15 -10.17
CA GLN A 499 -38.61 1.83 -10.27
C GLN A 499 -37.67 1.38 -9.14
N PRO A 500 -36.36 1.23 -9.40
CA PRO A 500 -35.41 0.88 -8.37
C PRO A 500 -35.28 2.01 -7.35
N LYS A 501 -35.23 1.65 -6.06
CA LYS A 501 -34.98 2.57 -4.95
C LYS A 501 -33.58 2.38 -4.36
N LEU A 502 -33.04 3.45 -3.75
CA LEU A 502 -31.72 3.44 -3.12
C LEU A 502 -31.59 2.41 -1.98
N ARG A 503 -32.72 2.03 -1.36
CA ARG A 503 -32.80 1.07 -0.26
C ARG A 503 -32.56 -0.40 -0.64
N HIS A 504 -32.64 -0.77 -1.92
CA HIS A 504 -32.48 -2.19 -2.30
C HIS A 504 -31.07 -2.71 -1.98
N GLY A 505 -30.97 -3.92 -1.41
CA GLY A 505 -29.72 -4.54 -0.96
C GLY A 505 -29.17 -4.00 0.37
N ILE A 506 -29.67 -2.85 0.84
CA ILE A 506 -29.11 -2.19 2.03
C ILE A 506 -29.33 -3.01 3.30
N ARG A 507 -30.51 -3.61 3.47
CA ARG A 507 -30.77 -4.44 4.64
C ARG A 507 -29.90 -5.70 4.65
N GLY A 508 -29.70 -6.32 3.48
CA GLY A 508 -28.78 -7.44 3.32
C GLY A 508 -27.35 -7.06 3.68
N LEU A 509 -26.89 -5.87 3.28
CA LEU A 509 -25.56 -5.37 3.65
C LEU A 509 -25.40 -5.19 5.16
N GLU A 510 -26.36 -4.55 5.83
CA GLU A 510 -26.32 -4.33 7.28
C GLU A 510 -26.24 -5.65 8.04
N ASP A 511 -27.11 -6.61 7.69
CA ASP A 511 -27.13 -7.93 8.32
C ASP A 511 -25.83 -8.70 8.03
N ALA A 512 -25.25 -8.57 6.83
CA ALA A 512 -23.99 -9.20 6.49
C ALA A 512 -22.79 -8.59 7.24
N ARG A 513 -22.75 -7.27 7.40
CA ARG A 513 -21.71 -6.59 8.21
C ARG A 513 -21.83 -6.99 9.68
N ASN A 514 -23.05 -7.06 10.21
CA ASN A 514 -23.31 -7.54 11.56
C ASN A 514 -22.87 -9.00 11.72
N TYR A 515 -23.13 -9.86 10.73
CA TYR A 515 -22.63 -11.24 10.72
C TYR A 515 -21.10 -11.28 10.77
N SER A 516 -20.43 -10.55 9.88
CA SER A 516 -18.95 -10.47 9.82
C SER A 516 -18.34 -10.04 11.15
N VAL A 517 -18.85 -8.98 11.78
CA VAL A 517 -18.32 -8.49 13.08
C VAL A 517 -18.39 -9.55 14.18
N ASN A 518 -19.43 -10.39 14.16
CA ASN A 518 -19.65 -11.39 15.19
C ASN A 518 -19.05 -12.77 14.89
N ASN A 519 -18.62 -13.03 13.64
CA ASN A 519 -18.16 -14.36 13.21
C ASN A 519 -16.75 -14.37 12.64
N TYR A 520 -16.23 -13.25 12.13
CA TYR A 520 -14.89 -13.24 11.53
C TYR A 520 -13.81 -13.12 12.61
N ILE A 521 -12.92 -14.11 12.72
CA ILE A 521 -11.89 -14.15 13.76
C ILE A 521 -11.02 -12.88 13.73
N LYS A 522 -10.69 -12.38 12.53
CA LYS A 522 -9.89 -11.14 12.38
C LYS A 522 -10.63 -9.88 12.85
N CYS A 523 -11.97 -9.87 12.82
CA CYS A 523 -12.79 -8.80 13.40
C CYS A 523 -12.92 -8.93 14.93
N ILE A 524 -13.19 -10.14 15.43
CA ILE A 524 -13.43 -10.42 16.86
C ILE A 524 -12.17 -10.22 17.70
N ALA A 525 -10.99 -10.51 17.14
CA ALA A 525 -9.70 -10.42 17.83
C ALA A 525 -9.41 -9.03 18.44
N TYR A 526 -10.11 -7.98 18.00
CA TYR A 526 -9.96 -6.62 18.48
C TYR A 526 -11.27 -6.11 19.10
N ALA A 527 -11.42 -6.31 20.42
CA ALA A 527 -12.61 -5.90 21.16
C ALA A 527 -13.02 -4.43 20.86
N GLY A 528 -14.29 -4.24 20.47
CA GLY A 528 -14.85 -2.93 20.13
C GLY A 528 -14.52 -2.41 18.73
N LYS A 529 -13.84 -3.19 17.88
CA LYS A 529 -13.63 -2.85 16.46
C LYS A 529 -14.69 -3.51 15.59
N CYS A 530 -15.17 -2.79 14.58
CA CYS A 530 -16.22 -3.26 13.65
C CYS A 530 -15.71 -3.53 12.24
N TRP A 531 -14.41 -3.37 12.00
CA TRP A 531 -13.80 -3.49 10.67
C TRP A 531 -12.41 -4.09 10.79
N PHE A 532 -12.09 -5.01 9.88
CA PHE A 532 -10.74 -5.50 9.65
C PHE A 532 -10.12 -4.74 8.47
N TRP A 533 -8.99 -4.06 8.71
CA TRP A 533 -8.18 -3.44 7.67
C TRP A 533 -7.15 -4.47 7.21
N ALA A 534 -7.31 -5.00 6.02
CA ALA A 534 -6.34 -5.89 5.39
C ALA A 534 -5.38 -5.10 4.51
N ASP A 535 -4.12 -5.52 4.46
CA ASP A 535 -3.09 -4.94 3.60
C ASP A 535 -3.32 -5.30 2.13
N THR A 536 -3.75 -6.53 1.87
CA THR A 536 -4.08 -7.02 0.52
C THR A 536 -5.51 -7.52 0.41
N ARG A 537 -6.02 -7.58 -0.82
CA ARG A 537 -7.36 -8.14 -1.06
C ARG A 537 -7.39 -9.65 -0.79
N ALA A 538 -6.30 -10.36 -1.06
CA ALA A 538 -6.18 -11.78 -0.75
C ALA A 538 -6.29 -12.04 0.77
N GLU A 539 -5.63 -11.21 1.59
CA GLU A 539 -5.72 -11.30 3.05
C GLU A 539 -7.14 -11.01 3.58
N ALA A 540 -7.84 -10.03 2.99
CA ALA A 540 -9.21 -9.69 3.35
C ALA A 540 -10.18 -10.86 3.11
N LEU A 541 -9.91 -11.67 2.08
CA LEU A 541 -10.74 -12.80 1.67
C LEU A 541 -10.27 -14.13 2.25
N ASP A 542 -9.05 -14.16 2.81
CA ASP A 542 -8.38 -15.33 3.35
C ASP A 542 -8.38 -16.53 2.37
N VAL A 543 -7.98 -16.25 1.13
CA VAL A 543 -7.88 -17.23 0.02
C VAL A 543 -6.47 -17.79 -0.10
N GLU A 544 -6.35 -19.09 -0.38
CA GLU A 544 -5.05 -19.74 -0.64
C GLU A 544 -4.53 -19.40 -2.03
N THR A 545 -5.43 -19.36 -3.02
CA THR A 545 -5.09 -19.19 -4.43
C THR A 545 -5.95 -18.13 -5.09
N ILE A 546 -5.38 -17.41 -6.06
CA ILE A 546 -6.10 -16.60 -7.04
C ILE A 546 -5.56 -17.00 -8.42
N ASN A 547 -6.46 -17.42 -9.31
CA ASN A 547 -6.06 -17.88 -10.64
C ASN A 547 -5.07 -19.06 -10.61
N ASP A 548 -5.31 -19.99 -9.69
CA ASP A 548 -4.48 -21.19 -9.45
C ASP A 548 -3.04 -20.89 -8.99
N HIS A 549 -2.73 -19.62 -8.69
CA HIS A 549 -1.47 -19.19 -8.06
C HIS A 549 -1.69 -18.97 -6.56
N LYS A 550 -0.77 -19.48 -5.73
CA LYS A 550 -0.83 -19.24 -4.28
C LYS A 550 -0.59 -17.76 -3.98
N VAL A 551 -1.28 -17.20 -2.98
CA VAL A 551 -1.23 -15.77 -2.66
C VAL A 551 -1.09 -15.48 -1.17
N GLY A 552 -0.56 -14.30 -0.84
CA GLY A 552 -0.44 -13.83 0.54
C GLY A 552 0.43 -14.76 1.39
N SER A 553 -0.05 -15.13 2.58
CA SER A 553 0.66 -16.05 3.49
C SER A 553 0.80 -17.48 2.94
N TRP A 554 0.13 -17.81 1.84
CA TRP A 554 0.18 -19.14 1.23
C TRP A 554 1.20 -19.24 0.10
N ASP A 555 1.74 -18.12 -0.38
CA ASP A 555 2.73 -18.15 -1.46
C ASP A 555 4.09 -18.67 -0.94
N GLU A 556 4.32 -19.96 -1.17
CA GLU A 556 5.59 -20.62 -0.86
C GLU A 556 6.77 -20.03 -1.62
N THR A 557 6.56 -19.27 -2.70
CA THR A 557 7.64 -18.58 -3.42
C THR A 557 8.11 -17.38 -2.63
N LEU A 558 7.20 -16.61 -2.03
CA LEU A 558 7.53 -15.58 -1.05
C LEU A 558 8.19 -16.20 0.19
N GLU A 559 7.72 -17.36 0.65
CA GLU A 559 8.34 -18.08 1.76
C GLU A 559 9.70 -18.69 1.38
N GLN A 560 9.91 -19.13 0.15
CA GLN A 560 11.20 -19.59 -0.38
C GLN A 560 12.14 -18.43 -0.67
N GLU A 561 11.65 -17.25 -1.00
CA GLU A 561 12.47 -16.04 -1.10
C GLU A 561 12.87 -15.53 0.29
N ARG A 562 11.95 -15.56 1.26
CA ARG A 562 12.21 -15.36 2.70
C ARG A 562 13.23 -16.38 3.22
N ASN A 563 13.01 -17.66 2.93
CA ASN A 563 13.90 -18.74 3.30
C ASN A 563 15.20 -18.67 2.51
N LYS A 564 15.26 -18.28 1.23
CA LYS A 564 16.53 -18.05 0.50
C LYS A 564 17.26 -16.83 1.04
N ALA A 565 16.57 -15.79 1.51
CA ALA A 565 17.17 -14.64 2.17
C ALA A 565 17.71 -15.02 3.56
N GLN A 566 17.00 -15.87 4.30
CA GLN A 566 17.46 -16.48 5.57
C GLN A 566 18.54 -17.54 5.37
N GLU A 567 18.49 -18.36 4.33
CA GLU A 567 19.49 -19.36 3.94
C GLU A 567 20.74 -18.67 3.42
N ARG A 568 20.64 -17.56 2.67
CA ARG A 568 21.80 -16.70 2.36
C ARG A 568 22.38 -16.04 3.62
N LYS A 569 21.60 -15.87 4.69
CA LYS A 569 22.08 -15.48 6.03
C LYS A 569 22.71 -16.66 6.78
N LEU A 570 22.19 -17.89 6.65
CA LEU A 570 22.65 -19.10 7.35
C LEU A 570 23.83 -19.81 6.67
N ILE A 571 23.93 -19.77 5.35
CA ILE A 571 25.09 -20.22 4.55
C ILE A 571 26.32 -19.35 4.87
N LYS A 572 26.13 -18.13 5.39
CA LYS A 572 27.20 -17.30 5.97
C LYS A 572 27.65 -17.77 7.38
N ILE A 573 27.07 -18.85 7.92
CA ILE A 573 27.35 -19.43 9.26
C ILE A 573 27.72 -20.94 9.15
N LEU A 574 28.07 -21.45 7.96
CA LEU A 574 28.68 -22.78 7.85
C LEU A 574 30.21 -22.67 7.84
N GLU A 575 30.81 -23.59 8.58
CA GLU A 575 32.11 -23.50 9.26
C GLU A 575 33.32 -23.07 8.41
N GLY A 576 34.15 -22.27 9.07
CA GLY A 576 35.47 -21.77 8.69
C GLY A 576 35.98 -20.85 9.79
#